data_AF-A0A658BLY5-F1
#
_entry.id   AF-A0A658BLY5-F1
#
_cell.length_a   1.000
_cell.length_b   1.000
_cell.length_c   1.000
_cell.angle_alpha   90.00
_cell.angle_beta   90.00
_cell.angle_gamma   90.00
#
_symmetry.space_group_name_H-M   'P 1'
#
loop_
_entity.id
_entity.type
_entity.pdbx_description
1 polymer ?
#
loop_
_entity_poly.entity_id
_entity_poly.type
_entity_poly.pdbx_seq_one_letter_code
_entity_poly.pdbx_strand_id
1 'polypeptide(L)'
;MKWKWLLMLSWALYSPAWAATAALLDGNHLREVLKKNQPCCVIDARGEGARKQQPIPFAVIYKEGIKPKPGGFALVVGGNDRQALEIAQAVARKSGQDVYAVKGGYAAWIQIQAGGGKSAAPETLMPQNFTIPSNTCEQGQALHEYK
;
A
#
# COMPACT_ATOMS: atom_id res chain seq x y z
N MET A 1 -0.39 -59.88 -32.33
CA MET A 1 -0.36 -58.47 -32.80
C MET A 1 -0.53 -57.56 -31.60
N LYS A 2 0.50 -56.75 -31.29
CA LYS A 2 0.57 -55.92 -30.07
C LYS A 2 -0.07 -54.56 -30.34
N TRP A 3 -1.26 -54.32 -29.81
CA TRP A 3 -1.93 -53.00 -29.83
C TRP A 3 -1.37 -52.16 -28.67
N LYS A 4 -0.31 -51.39 -28.94
CA LYS A 4 0.28 -50.44 -27.98
C LYS A 4 -0.66 -49.27 -27.83
N TRP A 5 -1.39 -49.23 -26.72
CA TRP A 5 -2.16 -48.08 -26.27
C TRP A 5 -1.22 -46.90 -26.06
N LEU A 6 -1.35 -45.89 -26.91
CA LEU A 6 -0.67 -44.61 -26.82
C LEU A 6 -1.64 -43.62 -26.16
N LEU A 7 -1.82 -43.75 -24.84
CA LEU A 7 -2.46 -42.73 -24.02
C LEU A 7 -1.36 -41.78 -23.53
N MET A 8 -0.98 -40.83 -24.39
CA MET A 8 -0.27 -39.62 -23.97
C MET A 8 -1.26 -38.79 -23.15
N LEU A 9 -1.27 -39.03 -21.85
CA LEU A 9 -2.03 -38.27 -20.87
C LEU A 9 -1.37 -36.89 -20.74
N SER A 10 -1.86 -35.93 -21.52
CA SER A 10 -1.52 -34.52 -21.40
C SER A 10 -1.93 -34.02 -20.02
N TRP A 11 -1.01 -34.04 -19.06
CA TRP A 11 -1.14 -33.26 -17.83
C TRP A 11 -1.08 -31.78 -18.19
N ALA A 12 -2.24 -31.23 -18.52
CA ALA A 12 -2.46 -29.79 -18.50
C ALA A 12 -2.05 -29.29 -17.11
N LEU A 13 -1.02 -28.45 -17.09
CA LEU A 13 -0.51 -27.75 -15.93
C LEU A 13 -1.66 -26.98 -15.27
N TYR A 14 -2.31 -27.61 -14.28
CA TYR A 14 -3.16 -26.95 -13.30
C TYR A 14 -2.24 -26.09 -12.43
N SER A 15 -1.84 -24.93 -12.95
CA SER A 15 -1.32 -23.88 -12.09
C SER A 15 -2.52 -23.40 -11.27
N PRO A 16 -2.51 -23.52 -9.93
CA PRO A 16 -3.55 -22.91 -9.14
C PRO A 16 -3.50 -21.41 -9.44
N ALA A 17 -4.54 -20.87 -10.05
CA ALA A 17 -4.73 -19.45 -10.09
C ALA A 17 -4.80 -19.00 -8.63
N TRP A 18 -3.74 -18.36 -8.12
CA TRP A 18 -3.79 -17.69 -6.83
C TRP A 18 -4.89 -16.64 -6.94
N ALA A 19 -6.05 -16.97 -6.38
CA ALA A 19 -7.18 -16.08 -6.35
C ALA A 19 -6.80 -14.91 -5.44
N ALA A 20 -6.87 -13.69 -5.97
CA ALA A 20 -6.72 -12.47 -5.21
C ALA A 20 -7.62 -12.50 -3.97
N THR A 21 -7.03 -12.33 -2.79
CA THR A 21 -7.76 -12.38 -1.52
C THR A 21 -8.36 -11.02 -1.22
N ALA A 22 -9.62 -11.01 -0.77
CA ALA A 22 -10.24 -9.83 -0.19
C ALA A 22 -10.84 -10.16 1.17
N ALA A 23 -10.34 -9.51 2.23
CA ALA A 23 -10.78 -9.77 3.59
C ALA A 23 -10.80 -8.50 4.44
N LEU A 24 -11.69 -8.48 5.43
CA LEU A 24 -11.74 -7.46 6.48
C LEU A 24 -10.83 -7.93 7.63
N LEU A 25 -9.74 -7.20 7.87
CA LEU A 25 -8.76 -7.58 8.89
C LEU A 25 -8.81 -6.63 10.08
N ASP A 26 -8.85 -7.20 11.28
CA ASP A 26 -8.58 -6.46 12.52
C ASP A 26 -7.08 -6.13 12.65
N GLY A 27 -6.75 -5.34 13.68
CA GLY A 27 -5.38 -4.87 13.90
C GLY A 27 -4.38 -5.99 14.19
N ASN A 28 -4.79 -7.14 14.73
CA ASN A 28 -3.87 -8.26 14.95
C ASN A 28 -3.52 -8.92 13.62
N HIS A 29 -4.52 -9.30 12.84
CA HIS A 29 -4.31 -9.93 11.54
C HIS A 29 -3.59 -8.99 10.55
N LEU A 30 -3.93 -7.70 10.56
CA LEU A 30 -3.28 -6.73 9.69
C LEU A 30 -1.80 -6.55 10.03
N ARG A 31 -1.41 -6.60 11.31
CA ARG A 31 0.00 -6.58 11.72
C ARG A 31 0.78 -7.77 11.17
N GLU A 32 0.20 -8.97 11.17
CA GLU A 32 0.86 -10.15 10.60
C GLU A 32 1.06 -10.03 9.08
N VAL A 33 0.11 -9.42 8.36
CA VAL A 33 0.28 -9.13 6.93
C VAL A 33 1.42 -8.14 6.69
N LEU A 34 1.47 -7.05 7.48
CA LEU A 34 2.48 -6.01 7.32
C LEU A 34 3.92 -6.49 7.61
N LYS A 35 4.11 -7.49 8.49
CA LYS A 35 5.42 -8.10 8.77
C LYS A 35 6.07 -8.79 7.56
N LYS A 36 5.29 -9.11 6.52
CA LYS A 36 5.79 -9.83 5.33
C LYS A 36 6.71 -8.97 4.43
N ASN A 37 6.94 -7.69 4.77
CA ASN A 37 7.81 -6.75 4.04
C ASN A 37 7.52 -6.65 2.53
N GLN A 38 6.28 -6.93 2.13
CA GLN A 38 5.83 -6.77 0.75
C GLN A 38 5.43 -5.30 0.50
N PRO A 39 5.59 -4.79 -0.73
CA PRO A 39 5.09 -3.47 -1.10
C PRO A 39 3.60 -3.33 -0.76
N CYS A 40 3.24 -2.28 -0.04
CA CYS A 40 1.87 -2.03 0.41
C CYS A 40 1.37 -0.68 -0.12
N CYS A 41 0.21 -0.68 -0.79
CA CYS A 41 -0.49 0.54 -1.19
C CYS A 41 -1.68 0.79 -0.25
N VAL A 42 -1.73 1.96 0.39
CA VAL A 42 -2.89 2.36 1.19
C VAL A 42 -3.87 3.13 0.31
N ILE A 43 -5.12 2.70 0.26
CA ILE A 43 -6.22 3.30 -0.48
C ILE A 43 -7.15 3.98 0.52
N ASP A 44 -7.28 5.29 0.42
CA ASP A 44 -8.20 6.09 1.24
C ASP A 44 -9.56 6.18 0.55
N ALA A 45 -10.48 5.33 1.01
CA ALA A 45 -11.84 5.24 0.54
C ALA A 45 -12.83 6.06 1.38
N ARG A 46 -12.34 6.85 2.35
CA ARG A 46 -13.20 7.71 3.18
C ARG A 46 -13.76 8.87 2.36
N GLY A 47 -14.86 9.45 2.85
CA GLY A 47 -15.45 10.66 2.28
C GLY A 47 -14.50 11.85 2.33
N GLU A 48 -14.66 12.79 1.40
CA GLU A 48 -13.75 13.94 1.23
C GLU A 48 -13.52 14.74 2.52
N GLY A 49 -14.58 14.99 3.30
CA GLY A 49 -14.47 15.70 4.57
C GLY A 49 -13.51 15.02 5.55
N ALA A 50 -13.64 13.70 5.73
CA ALA A 50 -12.74 12.93 6.59
C ALA A 50 -11.29 12.92 6.08
N ARG A 51 -11.10 12.86 4.75
CA ARG A 51 -9.76 12.92 4.14
C ARG A 51 -9.06 14.27 4.37
N LYS A 52 -9.82 15.37 4.29
CA LYS A 52 -9.29 16.72 4.53
C LYS A 52 -8.98 16.96 6.00
N GLN A 53 -9.84 16.50 6.91
CA GLN A 53 -9.64 16.70 8.35
C GLN A 53 -8.51 15.84 8.91
N GLN A 54 -8.39 14.60 8.42
CA GLN A 54 -7.47 13.60 8.95
C GLN A 54 -6.77 12.88 7.79
N PRO A 55 -5.81 13.52 7.11
CA PRO A 55 -5.13 12.90 5.98
C PRO A 55 -4.38 11.64 6.39
N ILE A 56 -4.35 10.65 5.51
CA ILE A 56 -3.45 9.50 5.62
C ILE A 56 -2.25 9.78 4.70
N PRO A 57 -1.04 9.97 5.25
CA PRO A 57 0.14 10.20 4.44
C PRO A 57 0.36 9.08 3.42
N PHE A 58 0.74 9.44 2.20
CA PHE A 58 1.05 8.52 1.09
C PHE A 58 -0.11 7.60 0.64
N ALA A 59 -1.31 7.78 1.17
CA ALA A 59 -2.48 7.04 0.69
C ALA A 59 -2.96 7.58 -0.66
N VAL A 60 -3.37 6.66 -1.53
CA VAL A 60 -4.00 6.99 -2.80
C VAL A 60 -5.50 7.14 -2.56
N ILE A 61 -6.08 8.23 -3.04
CA ILE A 61 -7.53 8.45 -2.98
C ILE A 61 -8.23 7.39 -3.83
N TYR A 62 -9.22 6.70 -3.24
CA TYR A 62 -10.02 5.72 -3.99
C TYR A 62 -10.71 6.38 -5.18
N LYS A 63 -10.51 5.77 -6.35
CA LYS A 63 -11.26 6.01 -7.58
C LYS A 63 -11.61 4.66 -8.18
N GLU A 64 -12.75 4.57 -8.85
CA GLU A 64 -13.11 3.34 -9.53
C GLU A 64 -12.04 2.98 -10.56
N GLY A 65 -11.65 1.69 -10.60
CA GLY A 65 -10.64 1.19 -11.53
C GLY A 65 -9.20 1.35 -11.03
N ILE A 66 -8.98 1.81 -9.80
CA ILE A 66 -7.65 1.78 -9.17
C ILE A 66 -7.08 0.36 -9.19
N LYS A 67 -5.80 0.26 -9.55
CA LYS A 67 -5.05 -0.99 -9.56
C LYS A 67 -3.78 -0.82 -8.72
N PRO A 68 -3.64 -1.57 -7.61
CA PRO A 68 -2.38 -1.65 -6.89
C PRO A 68 -1.24 -2.12 -7.80
N LYS A 69 -0.01 -1.74 -7.47
CA LYS A 69 1.17 -2.22 -8.20
C LYS A 69 1.27 -3.74 -8.10
N PRO A 70 1.63 -4.45 -9.19
CA PRO A 70 1.89 -5.89 -9.13
C PRO A 70 3.02 -6.24 -8.14
N GLY A 71 2.91 -7.41 -7.51
CA GLY A 71 3.95 -7.93 -6.60
C GLY A 71 3.85 -7.43 -5.16
N GLY A 72 2.72 -6.84 -4.79
CA GLY A 72 2.42 -6.37 -3.44
C GLY A 72 0.96 -6.59 -3.09
N PHE A 73 0.49 -5.89 -2.05
CA PHE A 73 -0.91 -5.89 -1.64
C PHE A 73 -1.43 -4.46 -1.42
N ALA A 74 -2.73 -4.32 -1.26
CA ALA A 74 -3.34 -3.04 -0.91
C ALA A 74 -4.15 -3.12 0.38
N LEU A 75 -4.23 -1.99 1.07
CA LEU A 75 -5.07 -1.77 2.24
C LEU A 75 -6.14 -0.74 1.93
N VAL A 76 -7.39 -1.01 2.29
CA VAL A 76 -8.50 -0.08 2.10
C VAL A 76 -8.94 0.46 3.45
N VAL A 77 -8.81 1.76 3.64
CA VAL A 77 -9.34 2.48 4.80
C VAL A 77 -10.63 3.17 4.38
N GLY A 78 -11.78 2.64 4.81
CA GLY A 78 -13.11 3.17 4.48
C GLY A 78 -13.73 3.99 5.60
N GLY A 79 -14.89 4.60 5.31
CA GLY A 79 -15.71 5.28 6.32
C GLY A 79 -16.42 4.32 7.28
N ASN A 80 -16.62 3.07 6.85
CA ASN A 80 -17.10 1.96 7.67
C ASN A 80 -16.57 0.61 7.11
N ASP A 81 -16.64 -0.44 7.94
CA ASP A 81 -16.14 -1.78 7.62
C ASP A 81 -16.76 -2.36 6.33
N ARG A 82 -18.06 -2.17 6.14
CA ARG A 82 -18.80 -2.70 4.98
C ARG A 82 -18.31 -2.08 3.69
N GLN A 83 -18.27 -0.74 3.63
CA GLN A 83 -17.77 0.00 2.47
C GLN A 83 -16.32 -0.38 2.15
N ALA A 84 -15.46 -0.47 3.18
CA ALA A 84 -14.07 -0.84 2.98
C ALA A 84 -13.94 -2.24 2.36
N LEU A 85 -14.73 -3.21 2.84
CA LEU A 85 -14.73 -4.57 2.31
C LEU A 85 -15.27 -4.66 0.88
N GLU A 86 -16.37 -3.97 0.58
CA GLU A 86 -16.93 -3.93 -0.78
C GLU A 86 -15.92 -3.38 -1.79
N ILE A 87 -15.20 -2.31 -1.42
CA ILE A 87 -14.13 -1.73 -2.24
C ILE A 87 -12.94 -2.70 -2.36
N ALA A 88 -12.52 -3.33 -1.26
CA ALA A 88 -11.42 -4.30 -1.29
C ALA A 88 -11.72 -5.46 -2.27
N GLN A 89 -12.94 -6.00 -2.23
CA GLN A 89 -13.37 -7.04 -3.17
C GLN A 89 -13.37 -6.56 -4.62
N ALA A 90 -13.85 -5.35 -4.88
CA ALA A 90 -13.86 -4.78 -6.23
C ALA A 90 -12.45 -4.59 -6.78
N VAL A 91 -11.52 -4.09 -5.96
CA VAL A 91 -10.12 -3.87 -6.35
C VAL A 91 -9.40 -5.22 -6.52
N ALA A 92 -9.60 -6.19 -5.64
CA ALA A 92 -9.00 -7.52 -5.74
C ALA A 92 -9.42 -8.22 -7.05
N ARG A 93 -10.73 -8.23 -7.37
CA ARG A 93 -11.25 -8.81 -8.62
C ARG A 93 -10.65 -8.16 -9.87
N LYS A 94 -10.45 -6.83 -9.86
CA LYS A 94 -9.94 -6.08 -11.02
C LYS A 94 -8.41 -6.12 -11.16
N SER A 95 -7.68 -6.29 -10.06
CA SER A 95 -6.21 -6.19 -10.04
C SER A 95 -5.49 -7.54 -9.97
N GLY A 96 -6.16 -8.59 -9.48
CA GLY A 96 -5.50 -9.87 -9.20
C GLY A 96 -4.52 -9.82 -8.02
N GLN A 97 -4.48 -8.72 -7.26
CA GLN A 97 -3.64 -8.58 -6.06
C GLN A 97 -4.46 -8.77 -4.79
N ASP A 98 -3.81 -9.17 -3.70
CA ASP A 98 -4.45 -9.21 -2.39
C ASP A 98 -4.82 -7.79 -1.93
N VAL A 99 -6.04 -7.64 -1.42
CA VAL A 99 -6.57 -6.36 -0.94
C VAL A 99 -7.30 -6.56 0.38
N TYR A 100 -6.84 -5.91 1.44
CA TYR A 100 -7.42 -6.06 2.77
C TYR A 100 -8.12 -4.77 3.21
N ALA A 101 -9.35 -4.90 3.69
CA ALA A 101 -10.07 -3.81 4.32
C ALA A 101 -9.62 -3.68 5.79
N VAL A 102 -9.38 -2.46 6.24
CA VAL A 102 -9.00 -2.19 7.63
C VAL A 102 -10.25 -2.11 8.50
N LYS A 103 -10.45 -3.11 9.37
CA LYS A 103 -11.53 -3.11 10.35
C LYS A 103 -11.36 -1.96 11.34
N GLY A 104 -12.40 -1.18 11.57
CA GLY A 104 -12.34 0.03 12.41
C GLY A 104 -11.74 1.25 11.69
N GLY A 105 -11.44 1.14 10.40
CA GLY A 105 -11.07 2.25 9.53
C GLY A 105 -9.85 3.04 10.00
N TYR A 106 -9.96 4.37 9.96
CA TYR A 106 -8.83 5.28 10.22
C TYR A 106 -8.25 5.12 11.63
N ALA A 107 -9.09 4.98 12.65
CA ALA A 107 -8.61 4.85 14.03
C ALA A 107 -7.72 3.62 14.21
N ALA A 108 -8.15 2.46 13.67
CA ALA A 108 -7.36 1.25 13.70
C ALA A 108 -6.07 1.39 12.86
N TRP A 109 -6.16 2.00 11.66
CA TRP A 109 -5.01 2.23 10.81
C TRP A 109 -3.92 3.06 11.50
N ILE A 110 -4.29 4.14 12.19
CA ILE A 110 -3.34 4.98 12.93
C ILE A 110 -2.71 4.23 14.10
N GLN A 111 -3.47 3.43 14.85
CA GLN A 111 -2.91 2.60 15.91
C GLN A 111 -1.89 1.58 15.38
N ILE A 112 -2.15 1.00 14.20
CA ILE A 112 -1.25 0.05 13.56
C ILE A 112 0.02 0.75 13.08
N GLN A 113 -0.09 1.97 12.53
CA GLN A 113 1.09 2.77 12.18
C GLN A 113 1.91 3.17 13.42
N ALA A 114 1.25 3.57 14.52
CA ALA A 114 1.93 3.97 15.74
C ALA A 114 2.62 2.79 16.47
N GLY A 115 2.12 1.56 16.30
CA GLY A 115 2.67 0.34 16.89
C GLY A 115 3.44 -0.56 15.91
N GLY A 116 3.60 -0.14 14.66
CA GLY A 116 4.21 -0.89 13.57
C GLY A 116 5.69 -0.61 13.41
N GLY A 117 6.43 -0.51 14.53
CA GLY A 117 7.88 -0.35 14.54
C GLY A 117 8.38 1.00 14.04
N LYS A 118 9.50 1.41 14.61
CA LYS A 118 10.40 2.42 14.07
C LYS A 118 10.95 1.95 12.72
N SER A 119 10.12 1.89 11.68
CA SER A 119 10.65 2.16 10.35
C SER A 119 10.72 3.67 10.29
N ALA A 120 11.86 4.17 10.75
CA ALA A 120 12.42 5.35 10.15
C ALA A 120 12.16 5.19 8.63
N ALA A 121 11.43 6.13 8.05
CA ALA A 121 11.82 6.49 6.70
C ALA A 121 13.36 6.61 6.72
N PRO A 122 14.09 6.45 5.61
CA PRO A 122 15.08 7.48 5.41
C PRO A 122 14.24 8.77 5.43
N GLU A 123 14.07 9.37 6.62
CA GLU A 123 14.37 10.76 6.78
C GLU A 123 15.62 10.88 5.94
N THR A 124 15.46 11.42 4.73
CA THR A 124 16.51 12.21 4.10
C THR A 124 17.19 12.86 5.30
N LEU A 125 18.38 12.36 5.64
CA LEU A 125 19.11 12.74 6.84
C LEU A 125 19.34 14.24 6.67
N MET A 126 18.35 15.03 7.05
CA MET A 126 18.46 16.45 7.22
C MET A 126 19.44 16.50 8.39
N PRO A 127 20.69 16.90 8.14
CA PRO A 127 21.70 16.84 9.17
C PRO A 127 21.16 17.64 10.35
N GLN A 128 21.00 16.96 11.49
CA GLN A 128 20.49 17.53 12.74
C GLN A 128 21.36 18.70 13.25
N ASN A 129 22.52 18.90 12.61
CA ASN A 129 23.33 20.11 12.66
C ASN A 129 23.61 20.61 11.24
N PHE A 130 22.80 21.56 10.77
CA PHE A 130 23.25 22.49 9.74
C PHE A 130 23.88 23.70 10.45
N THR A 131 25.13 23.54 10.88
CA THR A 131 25.93 24.69 11.32
C THR A 131 26.37 25.44 10.07
N ILE A 132 25.72 26.57 9.79
CA ILE A 132 26.21 27.53 8.81
C ILE A 132 27.55 28.07 9.37
N PRO A 133 28.69 27.83 8.70
CA PRO A 133 29.96 28.42 9.12
C PRO A 133 29.78 29.95 9.20
N SER A 134 30.34 30.59 10.23
CA SER A 134 30.22 32.05 10.48
C SER A 134 30.71 32.93 9.32
N ASN A 135 31.28 32.31 8.30
CA ASN A 135 31.92 32.84 7.11
C ASN A 135 31.05 32.73 5.84
N THR A 136 29.77 32.35 5.90
CA THR A 136 28.85 32.43 4.74
C THR A 136 28.34 33.85 4.43
N CYS A 137 28.78 34.87 5.16
CA CYS A 137 28.50 36.27 4.85
C CYS A 137 29.47 36.88 3.84
N GLU A 138 30.37 36.09 3.23
CA GLU A 138 31.08 36.57 2.05
C GLU A 138 30.08 36.73 0.90
N GLN A 139 29.76 37.98 0.57
CA GLN A 139 28.99 38.36 -0.62
C GLN A 139 29.74 37.91 -1.88
N GLY A 140 29.51 36.66 -2.30
CA GLY A 140 29.76 36.24 -3.67
C GLY A 140 28.72 36.86 -4.61
N GLN A 141 29.11 37.14 -5.85
CA GLN A 141 28.18 37.61 -6.88
C GLN A 141 27.00 36.64 -7.02
N ALA A 142 25.79 37.21 -7.21
CA ALA A 142 24.58 36.42 -7.35
C ALA A 142 24.74 35.43 -8.51
N LEU A 143 24.54 34.13 -8.21
CA LEU A 143 24.66 33.05 -9.19
C LEU A 143 23.64 33.14 -10.34
N HIS A 144 22.64 34.01 -10.24
CA HIS A 144 21.70 34.31 -11.31
C HIS A 144 21.23 35.76 -11.22
N GLU A 145 21.46 36.50 -12.30
CA GLU A 145 20.74 37.73 -12.61
C GLU A 145 19.70 37.39 -13.68
N TYR A 146 18.43 37.65 -13.41
CA TYR A 146 17.39 37.57 -14.44
C TYR A 146 17.49 38.82 -15.31
N LYS A 147 17.74 38.64 -16.61
CA LYS A 147 17.56 39.68 -17.63
C LYS A 147 16.17 39.61 -18.23
#